data_AF-A0AAV7F4B1-F1
#
_entry.id   AF-A0AAV7F4B1-F1
#
_cell.length_a   1.000
_cell.length_b   1.000
_cell.length_c   1.000
_cell.angle_alpha   90.00
_cell.angle_beta   90.00
_cell.angle_gamma   90.00
#
_symmetry.space_group_name_H-M   'P 1'
#
loop_
_entity.id
_entity.type
_entity.pdbx_description
1 polymer ?
#
loop_
_entity_poly.entity_id
_entity_poly.type
_entity_poly.pdbx_seq_one_letter_code
_entity_poly.pdbx_strand_id
1 'polypeptide(L)'
;MMITMPARVAAAAAAVSQKPDAGGASVPRRIAFTTPLTYAARIARTIELRGWEPYHCPTISVGPTPRTHSALEPYLLPPDPILRLFSAVAFTSRNGIAAFADSLRPGFPPLPPSSGEVFTVSALGNDAELLDDAFLFGLCPDPSRLEVLVPPVATPAGLVQYLGPGSGRKILCPVPLVVALEEPPVVPDFLDGLMRNGWDPVRVPAYETSWAGPESAEALLEVAEILDAVVFTSSAEVEGLLKGLKELGFCEWEKLRQRWPELVVAAHGPVTAAGAARLGVVVDVVSRRFGSFEGVMEVLERTWGKSE
;
A
#
# COMPACT_ATOMS: atom_id res chain seq x y z
N MET A 1 -0.46 -28.06 36.96
CA MET A 1 0.04 -28.67 35.71
C MET A 1 0.81 -27.57 34.99
N MET A 2 2.12 -27.52 35.25
CA MET A 2 3.03 -26.51 34.70
C MET A 2 3.44 -26.94 33.30
N ILE A 3 3.27 -26.05 32.32
CA ILE A 3 3.77 -26.24 30.97
C ILE A 3 4.98 -25.31 30.81
N THR A 4 6.13 -25.95 30.61
CA THR A 4 7.45 -25.37 30.37
C THR A 4 7.54 -24.77 28.97
N MET A 5 8.06 -23.53 28.88
CA MET A 5 8.46 -22.93 27.60
C MET A 5 9.88 -23.39 27.18
N PRO A 6 10.17 -23.54 25.87
CA PRO A 6 11.50 -23.92 25.40
C PRO A 6 12.43 -22.71 25.28
N ALA A 7 13.69 -22.95 25.66
CA ALA A 7 14.80 -22.00 25.67
C ALA A 7 15.41 -21.79 24.28
N ARG A 8 15.62 -20.52 23.90
CA ARG A 8 16.74 -20.09 23.03
C ARG A 8 16.94 -18.56 23.09
N VAL A 9 17.47 -18.09 24.22
CA VAL A 9 18.23 -16.83 24.31
C VAL A 9 19.49 -17.15 25.11
N ALA A 10 20.61 -17.34 24.42
CA ALA A 10 21.95 -17.30 25.02
C ALA A 10 23.01 -17.45 23.92
N ALA A 11 23.47 -16.35 23.32
CA ALA A 11 24.83 -16.20 22.81
C ALA A 11 25.04 -14.79 22.25
N ALA A 12 25.57 -13.89 23.08
CA ALA A 12 26.60 -12.90 22.74
C ALA A 12 26.75 -11.89 23.90
N ALA A 13 27.17 -12.38 25.07
CA ALA A 13 27.72 -11.54 26.12
C ALA A 13 29.08 -12.12 26.53
N ALA A 14 30.09 -11.23 26.50
CA ALA A 14 31.45 -11.34 27.04
C ALA A 14 32.58 -11.49 26.00
N ALA A 15 33.17 -10.36 25.60
CA ALA A 15 34.54 -9.97 26.01
C ALA A 15 35.11 -8.91 25.06
N VAL A 16 35.39 -7.70 25.57
CA VAL A 16 36.75 -7.15 25.78
C VAL A 16 36.61 -5.66 26.12
N SER A 17 37.15 -5.31 27.28
CA SER A 17 37.33 -3.94 27.76
C SER A 17 38.51 -3.29 27.05
N GLN A 18 38.26 -2.24 26.26
CA GLN A 18 39.19 -1.14 26.00
C GLN A 18 38.39 0.15 25.78
N LYS A 19 38.69 1.18 26.57
CA LYS A 19 38.15 2.53 26.43
C LYS A 19 38.98 3.26 25.36
N PRO A 20 38.35 3.88 24.35
CA PRO A 20 38.63 5.29 24.16
C PRO A 20 37.42 6.15 23.75
N ASP A 21 37.52 7.40 24.20
CA ASP A 21 37.05 8.68 23.67
C ASP A 21 35.56 9.04 23.54
N ALA A 22 35.32 10.25 24.04
CA ALA A 22 34.08 10.99 24.07
C ALA A 22 33.70 11.48 22.66
N GLY A 23 32.71 10.83 22.08
CA GLY A 23 31.81 11.37 21.08
C GLY A 23 30.47 10.68 21.30
N GLY A 24 29.50 11.37 21.89
CA GLY A 24 28.22 10.79 22.29
C GLY A 24 27.47 10.23 21.08
N ALA A 25 27.54 8.93 20.86
CA ALA A 25 26.71 8.26 19.87
C ALA A 25 25.28 8.24 20.42
N SER A 26 24.39 9.05 19.82
CA SER A 26 22.96 9.00 20.13
C SER A 26 22.45 7.59 19.91
N VAL A 27 21.70 7.05 20.87
CA VAL A 27 21.00 5.76 20.71
C VAL A 27 20.15 5.82 19.43
N PRO A 28 20.22 4.81 18.54
CA PRO A 28 19.45 4.83 17.30
C PRO A 28 17.95 4.87 17.60
N ARG A 29 17.22 5.70 16.85
CA ARG A 29 15.75 5.80 16.97
C ARG A 29 15.11 4.50 16.49
N ARG A 30 14.07 4.04 17.17
CA ARG A 30 13.35 2.80 16.86
C ARG A 30 11.98 3.10 16.28
N ILE A 31 11.76 2.69 15.04
CA ILE A 31 10.62 3.11 14.23
C ILE A 31 9.80 1.88 13.85
N ALA A 32 8.58 1.79 14.37
CA ALA A 32 7.63 0.82 13.88
C ALA A 32 6.89 1.34 12.64
N PHE A 33 6.52 0.43 11.75
CA PHE A 33 5.64 0.73 10.63
C PHE A 33 4.71 -0.45 10.35
N THR A 34 3.49 -0.15 9.90
CA THR A 34 2.40 -1.12 9.90
C THR A 34 1.97 -1.58 8.51
N THR A 35 2.76 -1.20 7.50
CA THR A 35 2.53 -1.47 6.08
C THR A 35 2.45 -2.96 5.77
N PRO A 36 1.79 -3.37 4.66
CA PRO A 36 1.88 -4.73 4.16
C PRO A 36 3.30 -5.08 3.72
N LEU A 37 3.57 -6.38 3.59
CA LEU A 37 4.89 -6.93 3.26
C LEU A 37 5.49 -6.34 1.97
N THR A 38 4.66 -6.02 0.99
CA THR A 38 5.07 -5.46 -0.31
C THR A 38 5.80 -4.10 -0.20
N TYR A 39 5.56 -3.33 0.86
CA TYR A 39 6.24 -2.05 1.10
C TYR A 39 7.33 -2.13 2.17
N ALA A 40 7.38 -3.22 2.95
CA ALA A 40 8.19 -3.34 4.15
C ALA A 40 9.69 -3.13 3.90
N ALA A 41 10.25 -3.75 2.86
CA ALA A 41 11.67 -3.61 2.55
C ALA A 41 12.06 -2.17 2.17
N ARG A 42 11.17 -1.46 1.46
CA ARG A 42 11.43 -0.08 1.03
C ARG A 42 11.44 0.88 2.21
N ILE A 43 10.43 0.80 3.08
CA ILE A 43 10.36 1.67 4.26
C ILE A 43 11.46 1.34 5.28
N ALA A 44 11.74 0.05 5.53
CA ALA A 44 12.84 -0.38 6.38
C ALA A 44 14.17 0.19 5.89
N ARG A 45 14.43 0.12 4.59
CA ARG A 45 15.64 0.70 4.00
C ARG A 45 15.73 2.21 4.21
N THR A 46 14.63 2.94 4.05
CA THR A 46 14.60 4.39 4.27
C THR A 46 14.85 4.77 5.74
N ILE A 47 14.46 3.91 6.70
CA ILE A 47 14.74 4.05 8.13
C ILE A 47 16.23 3.77 8.41
N GLU A 48 16.76 2.64 7.93
CA GLU A 48 18.17 2.25 8.11
C GLU A 48 19.17 3.27 7.57
N LEU A 49 18.85 3.91 6.44
CA LEU A 49 19.69 4.94 5.84
C LEU A 49 19.90 6.17 6.74
N ARG A 50 19.09 6.33 7.79
CA ARG A 50 19.23 7.37 8.82
C ARG A 50 19.95 6.89 10.08
N GLY A 51 20.43 5.65 10.10
CA GLY A 51 20.98 5.02 11.29
C GLY A 51 19.93 4.67 12.34
N TRP A 52 18.66 4.55 11.94
CA TRP A 52 17.54 4.17 12.81
C TRP A 52 17.22 2.69 12.65
N GLU A 53 16.51 2.13 13.62
CA GLU A 53 16.15 0.72 13.70
C GLU A 53 14.69 0.49 13.26
N PRO A 54 14.45 -0.25 12.16
CA PRO A 54 13.10 -0.53 11.67
C PRO A 54 12.44 -1.73 12.37
N TYR A 55 11.17 -1.58 12.73
CA TYR A 55 10.30 -2.64 13.25
C TYR A 55 9.07 -2.81 12.35
N HIS A 56 8.95 -3.96 11.68
CA HIS A 56 7.80 -4.24 10.82
C HIS A 56 6.67 -4.89 11.62
N CYS A 57 5.54 -4.19 11.75
CA CYS A 57 4.37 -4.64 12.51
C CYS A 57 3.13 -4.65 11.60
N PRO A 58 3.03 -5.56 10.62
CA PRO A 58 2.00 -5.52 9.59
C PRO A 58 0.59 -5.63 10.16
N THR A 59 -0.27 -4.70 9.77
CA THR A 59 -1.68 -4.66 10.23
C THR A 59 -2.67 -5.03 9.14
N ILE A 60 -2.20 -5.00 7.89
CA ILE A 60 -2.95 -5.41 6.71
C ILE A 60 -2.09 -6.28 5.81
N SER A 61 -2.76 -7.09 5.00
CA SER A 61 -2.18 -7.86 3.92
C SER A 61 -2.72 -7.33 2.58
N VAL A 62 -1.85 -7.30 1.58
CA VAL A 62 -2.22 -6.87 0.23
C VAL A 62 -1.61 -7.83 -0.78
N GLY A 63 -2.43 -8.35 -1.68
CA GLY A 63 -1.97 -9.26 -2.73
C GLY A 63 -3.11 -9.97 -3.45
N PRO A 64 -2.80 -10.70 -4.52
CA PRO A 64 -3.79 -11.52 -5.21
C PRO A 64 -4.19 -12.73 -4.35
N THR A 65 -5.41 -13.21 -4.56
CA THR A 65 -5.93 -14.44 -3.97
C THR A 65 -6.50 -15.34 -5.08
N PRO A 66 -6.74 -16.64 -4.83
CA PRO A 66 -7.43 -17.48 -5.82
C PRO A 66 -8.75 -16.88 -6.29
N ARG A 67 -9.48 -16.20 -5.40
CA ARG A 67 -10.73 -15.51 -5.72
C ARG A 67 -10.51 -14.35 -6.69
N THR A 68 -9.48 -13.54 -6.49
CA THR A 68 -9.24 -12.37 -7.36
C THR A 68 -8.66 -12.78 -8.71
N HIS A 69 -7.86 -13.84 -8.76
CA HIS A 69 -7.45 -14.44 -10.04
C HIS A 69 -8.68 -14.89 -10.83
N SER A 70 -9.56 -15.70 -10.24
CA SER A 70 -10.80 -16.14 -10.90
C SER A 70 -11.72 -14.98 -11.33
N ALA A 71 -11.66 -13.82 -10.67
CA ALA A 71 -12.41 -12.65 -11.08
C ALA A 71 -11.85 -11.97 -12.35
N LEU A 72 -10.55 -12.10 -12.61
CA LEU A 72 -9.90 -11.58 -13.82
C LEU A 72 -10.03 -12.52 -15.02
N GLU A 73 -10.15 -13.84 -14.79
CA GLU A 73 -10.17 -14.85 -15.85
C GLU A 73 -11.15 -14.56 -16.99
N PRO A 74 -12.42 -14.18 -16.76
CA PRO A 74 -13.38 -13.93 -17.86
C PRO A 74 -12.96 -12.79 -18.78
N TYR A 75 -12.18 -11.84 -18.27
CA TYR A 75 -11.73 -10.69 -19.04
C TYR A 75 -10.52 -11.02 -19.91
N LEU A 76 -9.65 -11.93 -19.45
CA LEU A 76 -8.31 -12.11 -20.02
C LEU A 76 -8.13 -13.43 -20.74
N LEU A 77 -8.89 -14.47 -20.38
CA LEU A 77 -8.61 -15.84 -20.81
C LEU A 77 -9.47 -16.28 -22.00
N PRO A 78 -8.95 -17.20 -22.83
CA PRO A 78 -9.69 -17.80 -23.95
C PRO A 78 -10.93 -18.59 -23.47
N PRO A 79 -11.88 -18.88 -24.37
CA PRO A 79 -11.83 -18.68 -25.82
C PRO A 79 -12.20 -17.27 -26.30
N ASP A 80 -12.88 -16.48 -25.46
CA ASP A 80 -13.53 -15.25 -25.90
C ASP A 80 -13.44 -14.15 -24.82
N PRO A 81 -12.24 -13.58 -24.59
CA PRO A 81 -11.98 -12.65 -23.49
C PRO A 81 -12.90 -11.42 -23.57
N ILE A 82 -13.59 -11.09 -22.48
CA ILE A 82 -14.55 -9.97 -22.44
C ILE A 82 -13.83 -8.63 -22.63
N LEU A 83 -12.51 -8.55 -22.35
CA LEU A 83 -11.72 -7.31 -22.47
C LEU A 83 -11.80 -6.67 -23.87
N ARG A 84 -12.01 -7.46 -24.94
CA ARG A 84 -12.17 -6.92 -26.30
C ARG A 84 -13.38 -5.99 -26.48
N LEU A 85 -14.32 -6.00 -25.54
CA LEU A 85 -15.50 -5.11 -25.50
C LEU A 85 -15.21 -3.79 -24.77
N PHE A 86 -14.01 -3.63 -24.23
CA PHE A 86 -13.57 -2.43 -23.53
C PHE A 86 -12.73 -1.56 -24.44
N SER A 87 -12.76 -0.26 -24.19
CA SER A 87 -11.89 0.71 -24.87
C SER A 87 -10.67 1.07 -24.04
N ALA A 88 -10.67 0.75 -22.75
CA ALA A 88 -9.59 1.08 -21.86
C ALA A 88 -9.49 0.14 -20.64
N VAL A 89 -8.30 0.12 -20.05
CA VAL A 89 -8.05 -0.36 -18.68
C VAL A 89 -7.38 0.76 -17.87
N ALA A 90 -7.83 0.96 -16.63
CA ALA A 90 -7.28 1.96 -15.74
C ALA A 90 -6.82 1.36 -14.42
N PHE A 91 -5.53 1.50 -14.15
CA PHE A 91 -4.88 1.01 -12.95
C PHE A 91 -4.62 2.16 -11.97
N THR A 92 -5.10 2.00 -10.75
CA THR A 92 -4.84 2.95 -9.65
C THR A 92 -3.79 2.45 -8.66
N SER A 93 -3.14 1.31 -8.93
CA SER A 93 -2.08 0.76 -8.08
C SER A 93 -1.19 -0.24 -8.82
N ARG A 94 0.08 -0.35 -8.38
CA ARG A 94 0.99 -1.43 -8.81
C ARG A 94 0.43 -2.84 -8.59
N ASN A 95 -0.31 -3.07 -7.49
CA ASN A 95 -0.89 -4.39 -7.22
C ASN A 95 -1.97 -4.77 -8.24
N GLY A 96 -2.74 -3.79 -8.73
CA GLY A 96 -3.69 -4.00 -9.82
C GLY A 96 -2.99 -4.38 -11.13
N ILE A 97 -1.90 -3.69 -11.46
CA ILE A 97 -1.10 -3.98 -12.67
C ILE A 97 -0.47 -5.38 -12.57
N ALA A 98 0.18 -5.68 -11.44
CA ALA A 98 0.83 -6.97 -11.21
C ALA A 98 -0.17 -8.13 -11.27
N ALA A 99 -1.29 -8.05 -10.56
CA ALA A 99 -2.31 -9.11 -10.58
C ALA A 99 -2.93 -9.31 -11.97
N PHE A 100 -3.11 -8.22 -12.73
CA PHE A 100 -3.56 -8.28 -14.12
C PHE A 100 -2.52 -8.96 -15.02
N ALA A 101 -1.25 -8.56 -14.89
CA ALA A 101 -0.13 -9.12 -15.65
C ALA A 101 0.03 -10.62 -15.37
N ASP A 102 -0.03 -11.03 -14.10
CA ASP A 102 0.04 -12.42 -13.67
C ASP A 102 -1.11 -13.28 -14.23
N SER A 103 -2.23 -12.63 -14.57
CA SER A 103 -3.41 -13.29 -15.14
C SER A 103 -3.41 -13.33 -16.67
N LEU A 104 -2.47 -12.66 -17.34
CA LEU A 104 -2.26 -12.77 -18.78
C LEU A 104 -1.61 -14.13 -19.11
N ARG A 105 -2.10 -14.80 -20.16
CA ARG A 105 -1.50 -16.05 -20.64
C ARG A 105 -0.58 -15.79 -21.83
N PRO A 106 0.70 -16.18 -21.75
CA PRO A 106 1.61 -16.11 -22.89
C PRO A 106 1.02 -16.82 -24.12
N GLY A 107 1.04 -16.14 -25.26
CA GLY A 107 0.51 -16.65 -26.53
C GLY A 107 -1.00 -16.54 -26.73
N PHE A 108 -1.75 -16.04 -25.73
CA PHE A 108 -3.20 -15.81 -25.81
C PHE A 108 -3.53 -14.37 -25.41
N PRO A 109 -3.14 -13.37 -26.22
CA PRO A 109 -3.44 -11.99 -25.93
C PRO A 109 -4.96 -11.75 -25.94
N PRO A 110 -5.51 -11.01 -24.95
CA PRO A 110 -6.93 -10.78 -24.86
C PRO A 110 -7.48 -9.84 -25.94
N LEU A 111 -6.61 -9.00 -26.54
CA LEU A 111 -6.97 -8.11 -27.64
C LEU A 111 -6.46 -8.67 -28.98
N PRO A 112 -7.30 -8.68 -30.03
CA PRO A 112 -6.88 -9.13 -31.34
C PRO A 112 -5.95 -8.10 -32.01
N PRO A 113 -4.88 -8.54 -32.68
CA PRO A 113 -3.84 -7.64 -33.20
C PRO A 113 -4.36 -6.72 -34.31
N SER A 114 -5.20 -7.21 -35.22
CA SER A 114 -5.52 -6.49 -36.46
C SER A 114 -6.95 -5.94 -36.54
N SER A 115 -7.72 -5.96 -35.45
CA SER A 115 -9.14 -5.57 -35.46
C SER A 115 -9.62 -4.82 -34.21
N GLY A 116 -10.14 -3.60 -34.41
CA GLY A 116 -10.73 -2.77 -33.36
C GLY A 116 -10.07 -1.40 -33.19
N GLU A 117 -10.60 -0.60 -32.29
CA GLU A 117 -10.10 0.75 -31.98
C GLU A 117 -8.83 0.71 -31.12
N VAL A 118 -8.15 1.85 -31.01
CA VAL A 118 -7.04 2.04 -30.07
C VAL A 118 -7.55 1.78 -28.65
N PHE A 119 -6.84 0.92 -27.92
CA PHE A 119 -7.14 0.54 -26.55
C PHE A 119 -6.21 1.29 -25.60
N THR A 120 -6.79 2.06 -24.67
CA THR A 120 -6.01 2.86 -23.73
C THR A 120 -5.62 2.04 -22.50
N VAL A 121 -4.33 1.99 -22.16
CA VAL A 121 -3.81 1.39 -20.94
C VAL A 121 -3.30 2.51 -20.06
N SER A 122 -3.85 2.66 -18.85
CA SER A 122 -3.51 3.81 -18.01
C SER A 122 -3.11 3.43 -16.60
N ALA A 123 -2.15 4.17 -16.04
CA ALA A 123 -1.61 3.95 -14.71
C ALA A 123 -1.17 5.27 -14.05
N LEU A 124 -1.05 5.28 -12.73
CA LEU A 124 -0.68 6.46 -11.95
C LEU A 124 0.85 6.60 -11.82
N GLY A 125 1.41 7.71 -12.30
CA GLY A 125 2.80 8.10 -12.03
C GLY A 125 3.80 6.96 -12.24
N ASN A 126 4.62 6.67 -11.22
CA ASN A 126 5.66 5.63 -11.27
C ASN A 126 5.10 4.20 -11.36
N ASP A 127 3.80 3.98 -11.14
CA ASP A 127 3.22 2.66 -11.32
C ASP A 127 3.18 2.26 -12.80
N ALA A 128 3.19 3.24 -13.70
CA ALA A 128 3.27 3.03 -15.14
C ALA A 128 4.58 2.36 -15.60
N GLU A 129 5.62 2.32 -14.75
CA GLU A 129 6.84 1.54 -15.00
C GLU A 129 6.56 0.04 -15.18
N LEU A 130 5.44 -0.46 -14.63
CA LEU A 130 5.02 -1.86 -14.79
C LEU A 130 4.27 -2.13 -16.11
N LEU A 131 3.97 -1.08 -16.89
CA LEU A 131 3.37 -1.20 -18.22
C LEU A 131 4.48 -1.30 -19.28
N ASP A 132 5.40 -2.24 -19.09
CA ASP A 132 6.56 -2.46 -19.97
C ASP A 132 6.18 -3.18 -21.28
N ASP A 133 7.16 -3.36 -22.15
CA ASP A 133 6.96 -4.02 -23.45
C ASP A 133 6.40 -5.45 -23.29
N ALA A 134 6.77 -6.17 -22.24
CA ALA A 134 6.28 -7.52 -22.00
C ALA A 134 4.80 -7.51 -21.59
N PHE A 135 4.40 -6.58 -20.72
CA PHE A 135 3.01 -6.35 -20.34
C PHE A 135 2.17 -6.00 -21.57
N LEU A 136 2.61 -5.00 -22.35
CA LEU A 136 1.87 -4.51 -23.51
C LEU A 136 1.76 -5.57 -24.60
N PHE A 137 2.84 -6.30 -24.88
CA PHE A 137 2.82 -7.42 -25.83
C PHE A 137 1.92 -8.57 -25.37
N GLY A 138 1.88 -8.84 -24.06
CA GLY A 138 0.96 -9.82 -23.47
C GLY A 138 -0.51 -9.42 -23.60
N LEU A 139 -0.80 -8.11 -23.62
CA LEU A 139 -2.15 -7.58 -23.80
C LEU A 139 -2.59 -7.56 -25.27
N CYS A 140 -1.72 -7.06 -26.16
CA CYS A 140 -1.93 -6.99 -27.61
C CYS A 140 -0.57 -7.05 -28.34
N PRO A 141 -0.36 -7.98 -29.28
CA PRO A 141 0.91 -8.07 -30.02
C PRO A 141 1.14 -6.90 -30.99
N ASP A 142 0.09 -6.17 -31.36
CA ASP A 142 0.19 -4.98 -32.23
C ASP A 142 0.28 -3.72 -31.36
N PRO A 143 1.45 -3.07 -31.26
CA PRO A 143 1.63 -1.87 -30.44
C PRO A 143 0.86 -0.66 -30.99
N SER A 144 0.51 -0.63 -32.28
CA SER A 144 -0.27 0.48 -32.86
C SER A 144 -1.72 0.53 -32.34
N ARG A 145 -2.17 -0.57 -31.72
CA ARG A 145 -3.47 -0.70 -31.06
C ARG A 145 -3.48 -0.24 -29.62
N LEU A 146 -2.32 0.05 -29.02
CA LEU A 146 -2.22 0.40 -27.61
C LEU A 146 -1.78 1.85 -27.45
N GLU A 147 -2.48 2.57 -26.57
CA GLU A 147 -2.07 3.90 -26.12
C GLU A 147 -1.83 3.85 -24.61
N VAL A 148 -0.60 4.14 -24.19
CA VAL A 148 -0.27 4.25 -22.77
C VAL A 148 -0.51 5.67 -22.28
N LEU A 149 -1.34 5.80 -21.25
CA LEU A 149 -1.74 7.10 -20.70
C LEU A 149 -1.34 7.21 -19.22
N VAL A 150 -0.52 8.21 -18.92
CA VAL A 150 -0.06 8.52 -17.56
C VAL A 150 -0.42 9.97 -17.24
N PRO A 151 -1.25 10.24 -16.21
CA PRO A 151 -1.65 11.59 -15.89
C PRO A 151 -0.47 12.38 -15.29
N PRO A 152 -0.34 13.68 -15.59
CA PRO A 152 0.71 14.52 -15.00
C PRO A 152 0.54 14.70 -13.48
N VAL A 153 -0.69 14.58 -12.98
CA VAL A 153 -1.00 14.49 -11.56
C VAL A 153 -1.36 13.04 -11.25
N ALA A 154 -0.44 12.33 -10.56
CA ALA A 154 -0.56 10.91 -10.23
C ALA A 154 -1.58 10.65 -9.11
N THR A 155 -2.84 10.98 -9.35
CA THR A 155 -3.98 10.71 -8.46
C THR A 155 -5.12 10.08 -9.26
N PRO A 156 -6.03 9.31 -8.62
CA PRO A 156 -7.19 8.76 -9.32
C PRO A 156 -8.08 9.83 -9.98
N ALA A 157 -8.23 11.00 -9.34
CA ALA A 157 -8.94 12.13 -9.93
C ALA A 157 -8.20 12.72 -11.14
N GLY A 158 -6.87 12.85 -11.06
CA GLY A 158 -6.03 13.28 -12.19
C GLY A 158 -6.12 12.30 -13.37
N LEU A 159 -6.19 11.00 -13.10
CA LEU A 159 -6.39 9.98 -14.12
C LEU A 159 -7.74 10.10 -14.82
N VAL A 160 -8.83 10.28 -14.05
CA VAL A 160 -10.18 10.52 -14.59
C VAL A 160 -10.21 11.76 -15.50
N GLN A 161 -9.55 12.84 -15.09
CA GLN A 161 -9.46 14.07 -15.88
C GLN A 161 -8.67 13.84 -17.18
N TYR A 162 -7.55 13.12 -17.10
CA TYR A 162 -6.63 12.93 -18.23
C TYR A 162 -7.15 11.92 -19.26
N LEU A 163 -7.91 10.90 -18.82
CA LEU A 163 -8.63 9.98 -19.71
C LEU A 163 -9.69 10.68 -20.58
N GLY A 164 -10.19 11.84 -20.13
CA GLY A 164 -11.17 12.61 -20.88
C GLY A 164 -12.55 11.93 -21.01
N PRO A 165 -13.40 12.39 -21.96
CA PRO A 165 -14.75 11.90 -22.12
C PRO A 165 -14.84 10.42 -22.54
N GLY A 166 -15.63 9.63 -21.82
CA GLY A 166 -15.84 8.21 -22.12
C GLY A 166 -16.80 7.95 -23.28
N SER A 167 -17.80 8.82 -23.49
CA SER A 167 -18.83 8.67 -24.54
C SER A 167 -19.58 7.33 -24.50
N GLY A 168 -19.83 6.81 -23.29
CA GLY A 168 -20.49 5.53 -23.04
C GLY A 168 -19.58 4.31 -23.21
N ARG A 169 -18.29 4.50 -23.52
CA ARG A 169 -17.33 3.41 -23.67
C ARG A 169 -17.05 2.72 -22.33
N LYS A 170 -16.81 1.42 -22.39
CA LYS A 170 -16.47 0.61 -21.22
C LYS A 170 -15.00 0.76 -20.85
N ILE A 171 -14.73 0.89 -19.55
CA ILE A 171 -13.37 0.91 -18.99
C ILE A 171 -13.25 -0.13 -17.88
N LEU A 172 -12.26 -1.00 -17.99
CA LEU A 172 -11.99 -2.02 -16.98
C LEU A 172 -11.17 -1.40 -15.85
N CYS A 173 -11.60 -1.60 -14.61
CA CYS A 173 -10.94 -1.05 -13.43
C CYS A 173 -10.51 -2.20 -12.49
N PRO A 174 -9.31 -2.76 -12.68
CA PRO A 174 -8.70 -3.71 -11.75
C PRO A 174 -8.32 -3.00 -10.44
N VAL A 175 -9.13 -3.19 -9.39
CA VAL A 175 -9.06 -2.45 -8.12
C VAL A 175 -9.10 -3.41 -6.93
N PRO A 176 -8.79 -2.98 -5.70
CA PRO A 176 -8.86 -3.88 -4.55
C PRO A 176 -10.27 -4.34 -4.24
N LEU A 177 -10.37 -5.56 -3.73
CA LEU A 177 -11.44 -6.00 -2.84
C LEU A 177 -10.99 -5.74 -1.40
N VAL A 178 -11.78 -4.97 -0.64
CA VAL A 178 -11.49 -4.70 0.77
C VAL A 178 -12.18 -5.76 1.63
N VAL A 179 -11.42 -6.45 2.48
CA VAL A 179 -11.91 -7.57 3.30
C VAL A 179 -11.67 -7.30 4.77
N ALA A 180 -12.75 -7.36 5.55
CA ALA A 180 -12.72 -7.12 7.00
C ALA A 180 -12.11 -5.76 7.38
N LEU A 181 -12.25 -4.76 6.53
CA LEU A 181 -11.86 -3.36 6.75
C LEU A 181 -12.93 -2.47 6.10
N GLU A 182 -12.97 -1.19 6.45
CA GLU A 182 -13.79 -0.19 5.77
C GLU A 182 -13.14 0.20 4.44
N GLU A 183 -13.92 0.20 3.35
CA GLU A 183 -13.41 0.62 2.04
C GLU A 183 -13.19 2.15 2.06
N PRO A 184 -11.95 2.63 1.82
CA PRO A 184 -11.70 4.06 1.73
C PRO A 184 -12.37 4.62 0.47
N PRO A 185 -12.72 5.93 0.47
CA PRO A 185 -13.47 6.54 -0.65
C PRO A 185 -12.66 6.63 -1.95
N VAL A 186 -11.38 6.27 -1.95
CA VAL A 186 -10.47 6.40 -3.10
C VAL A 186 -10.97 5.66 -4.36
N VAL A 187 -11.36 4.40 -4.23
CA VAL A 187 -11.86 3.59 -5.36
C VAL A 187 -13.31 3.98 -5.71
N PRO A 188 -14.24 4.11 -4.75
CA PRO A 188 -15.57 4.65 -5.03
C PRO A 188 -15.55 5.98 -5.78
N ASP A 189 -14.78 6.97 -5.31
CA ASP A 189 -14.69 8.30 -5.92
C ASP A 189 -14.07 8.25 -7.33
N PHE A 190 -13.12 7.33 -7.55
CA PHE A 190 -12.52 7.09 -8.86
C PHE A 190 -13.55 6.57 -9.86
N LEU A 191 -14.31 5.53 -9.50
CA LEU A 191 -15.35 4.95 -10.35
C LEU A 191 -16.47 5.97 -10.63
N ASP A 192 -16.88 6.70 -9.60
CA ASP A 192 -17.84 7.81 -9.71
C ASP A 192 -17.34 8.90 -10.66
N GLY A 193 -16.06 9.26 -10.58
CA GLY A 193 -15.42 10.22 -11.48
C GLY A 193 -15.47 9.76 -12.93
N LEU A 194 -15.16 8.48 -13.19
CA LEU A 194 -15.27 7.89 -14.53
C LEU A 194 -16.70 7.94 -15.06
N MET A 195 -17.69 7.55 -14.24
CA MET A 195 -19.11 7.62 -14.61
C MET A 195 -19.54 9.05 -14.95
N ARG A 196 -19.14 10.04 -14.14
CA ARG A 196 -19.45 11.46 -14.39
C ARG A 196 -18.80 11.98 -15.67
N ASN A 197 -17.65 11.44 -16.06
CA ASN A 197 -16.98 11.74 -17.34
C ASN A 197 -17.53 10.90 -18.53
N GLY A 198 -18.63 10.17 -18.32
CA GLY A 198 -19.32 9.43 -19.37
C GLY A 198 -18.66 8.10 -19.74
N TRP A 199 -17.81 7.53 -18.89
CA TRP A 199 -17.37 6.14 -19.02
C TRP A 199 -18.38 5.19 -18.38
N ASP A 200 -18.37 3.93 -18.81
CA ASP A 200 -19.05 2.80 -18.14
C ASP A 200 -17.99 1.94 -17.42
N PRO A 201 -17.62 2.29 -16.17
CA PRO A 201 -16.56 1.61 -15.45
C PRO A 201 -17.00 0.26 -14.91
N VAL A 202 -16.24 -0.78 -15.24
CA VAL A 202 -16.43 -2.13 -14.71
C VAL A 202 -15.37 -2.39 -13.65
N ARG A 203 -15.81 -2.41 -12.39
CA ARG A 203 -14.99 -2.78 -11.24
C ARG A 203 -14.67 -4.28 -11.28
N VAL A 204 -13.38 -4.63 -11.22
CA VAL A 204 -12.94 -6.02 -11.06
C VAL A 204 -12.02 -6.15 -9.85
N PRO A 205 -12.31 -7.07 -8.90
CA PRO A 205 -11.45 -7.28 -7.74
C PRO A 205 -10.18 -8.03 -8.18
N ALA A 206 -9.12 -7.28 -8.46
CA ALA A 206 -7.86 -7.84 -8.98
C ALA A 206 -6.93 -8.35 -7.87
N TYR A 207 -7.02 -7.74 -6.69
CA TYR A 207 -6.26 -8.11 -5.50
C TYR A 207 -7.08 -7.79 -4.25
N GLU A 208 -6.66 -8.31 -3.10
CA GLU A 208 -7.31 -8.03 -1.82
C GLU A 208 -6.48 -7.06 -0.99
N THR A 209 -7.16 -6.22 -0.22
CA THR A 209 -6.61 -5.51 0.93
C THR A 209 -7.40 -6.01 2.14
N SER A 210 -6.75 -6.81 2.98
CA SER A 210 -7.39 -7.47 4.11
C SER A 210 -6.73 -7.10 5.41
N TRP A 211 -7.51 -7.11 6.50
CA TRP A 211 -6.93 -7.09 7.84
C TRP A 211 -6.00 -8.29 8.05
N ALA A 212 -4.84 -8.08 8.66
CA ALA A 212 -3.86 -9.16 8.90
C ALA A 212 -4.31 -10.17 9.98
N GLY A 213 -5.34 -9.82 10.75
CA GLY A 213 -5.99 -10.71 11.74
C GLY A 213 -5.84 -10.23 13.18
N PRO A 214 -6.41 -10.97 14.14
CA PRO A 214 -6.44 -10.59 15.56
C PRO A 214 -5.07 -10.29 16.17
N GLU A 215 -4.05 -11.05 15.77
CA GLU A 215 -2.67 -10.96 16.29
C GLU A 215 -1.88 -9.79 15.69
N SER A 216 -2.47 -9.03 14.75
CA SER A 216 -1.78 -7.95 14.03
C SER A 216 -1.21 -6.81 14.89
N ALA A 217 -1.73 -6.64 16.10
CA ALA A 217 -1.23 -5.66 17.06
C ALA A 217 -0.12 -6.21 17.98
N GLU A 218 0.06 -7.53 18.07
CA GLU A 218 1.03 -8.16 19.01
C GLU A 218 2.45 -7.69 18.72
N ALA A 219 2.86 -7.73 17.45
CA ALA A 219 4.19 -7.31 17.03
C ALA A 219 4.50 -5.85 17.39
N LEU A 220 3.50 -4.96 17.41
CA LEU A 220 3.69 -3.59 17.86
C LEU A 220 3.82 -3.54 19.39
N LEU A 221 2.93 -4.24 20.11
CA LEU A 221 2.90 -4.24 21.58
C LEU A 221 4.18 -4.83 22.19
N GLU A 222 4.80 -5.83 21.56
CA GLU A 222 6.06 -6.44 22.01
C GLU A 222 7.22 -5.44 22.09
N VAL A 223 7.23 -4.44 21.21
CA VAL A 223 8.33 -3.49 21.08
C VAL A 223 7.96 -2.07 21.51
N ALA A 224 6.69 -1.80 21.80
CA ALA A 224 6.22 -0.45 21.98
C ALA A 224 6.81 0.32 23.17
N GLU A 225 7.31 -0.37 24.21
CA GLU A 225 8.03 0.29 25.31
C GLU A 225 9.38 0.91 24.88
N ILE A 226 9.95 0.47 23.76
CA ILE A 226 11.25 0.95 23.25
C ILE A 226 11.13 1.80 21.98
N LEU A 227 9.93 1.94 21.41
CA LEU A 227 9.69 2.67 20.18
C LEU A 227 9.74 4.19 20.40
N ASP A 228 10.40 4.88 19.47
CA ASP A 228 10.35 6.34 19.37
C ASP A 228 9.18 6.81 18.48
N ALA A 229 8.81 6.02 17.47
CA ALA A 229 7.71 6.36 16.58
C ALA A 229 6.98 5.15 15.98
N VAL A 230 5.74 5.37 15.56
CA VAL A 230 4.96 4.49 14.68
C VAL A 230 4.55 5.24 13.42
N VAL A 231 4.73 4.61 12.26
CA VAL A 231 4.44 5.18 10.94
C VAL A 231 3.28 4.44 10.29
N PHE A 232 2.26 5.21 9.87
CA PHE A 232 1.15 4.74 9.05
C PHE A 232 1.25 5.28 7.63
N THR A 233 1.15 4.40 6.63
CA THR A 233 1.14 4.79 5.22
C THR A 233 -0.25 4.85 4.62
N SER A 234 -1.23 4.18 5.22
CA SER A 234 -2.63 4.19 4.80
C SER A 234 -3.60 4.17 5.99
N SER A 235 -4.85 4.58 5.77
CA SER A 235 -5.89 4.50 6.80
C SER A 235 -6.31 3.07 7.13
N ALA A 236 -6.18 2.15 6.16
CA ALA A 236 -6.44 0.72 6.36
C ALA A 236 -5.48 0.10 7.39
N GLU A 237 -4.22 0.55 7.43
CA GLU A 237 -3.27 0.14 8.47
C GLU A 237 -3.69 0.60 9.86
N VAL A 238 -4.20 1.84 9.97
CA VAL A 238 -4.68 2.38 11.24
C VAL A 238 -5.89 1.57 11.73
N GLU A 239 -6.86 1.31 10.84
CA GLU A 239 -8.02 0.48 11.17
C GLU A 239 -7.59 -0.94 11.58
N GLY A 240 -6.69 -1.55 10.81
CA GLY A 240 -6.16 -2.89 11.10
C GLY A 240 -5.50 -2.97 12.47
N LEU A 241 -4.70 -1.96 12.84
CA LEU A 241 -4.10 -1.89 14.17
C LEU A 241 -5.16 -1.79 15.28
N LEU A 242 -6.13 -0.87 15.12
CA LEU A 242 -7.18 -0.66 16.12
C LEU A 242 -8.04 -1.91 16.32
N LYS A 243 -8.32 -2.65 15.24
CA LYS A 243 -9.02 -3.94 15.31
C LYS A 243 -8.18 -4.98 16.06
N GLY A 244 -6.88 -5.10 15.76
CA GLY A 244 -5.98 -5.98 16.50
C GLY A 244 -5.93 -5.65 17.99
N LEU A 245 -5.76 -4.37 18.33
CA LEU A 245 -5.77 -3.90 19.72
C LEU A 245 -7.08 -4.29 20.42
N LYS A 246 -8.22 -4.12 19.76
CA LYS A 246 -9.54 -4.47 20.31
C LYS A 246 -9.65 -5.97 20.60
N GLU A 247 -9.18 -6.85 19.71
CA GLU A 247 -9.19 -8.31 19.95
C GLU A 247 -8.30 -8.70 21.14
N LEU A 248 -7.18 -7.98 21.35
CA LEU A 248 -6.29 -8.17 22.49
C LEU A 248 -6.81 -7.52 23.79
N GLY A 249 -8.03 -7.00 23.80
CA GLY A 249 -8.65 -6.37 24.97
C GLY A 249 -8.25 -4.91 25.21
N PHE A 250 -7.49 -4.29 24.30
CA PHE A 250 -7.22 -2.85 24.31
C PHE A 250 -8.37 -2.12 23.62
N CYS A 251 -9.25 -1.52 24.41
CA CYS A 251 -10.46 -0.91 23.86
C CYS A 251 -10.24 0.45 23.17
N GLU A 252 -9.15 1.16 23.48
CA GLU A 252 -9.00 2.58 23.12
C GLU A 252 -7.54 2.96 22.84
N TRP A 253 -7.32 3.66 21.72
CA TRP A 253 -6.02 4.26 21.34
C TRP A 253 -5.46 5.19 22.43
N GLU A 254 -6.34 5.90 23.13
CA GLU A 254 -5.96 6.82 24.20
C GLU A 254 -5.21 6.11 25.33
N LYS A 255 -5.58 4.87 25.67
CA LYS A 255 -4.87 4.09 26.70
C LYS A 255 -3.45 3.73 26.25
N LEU A 256 -3.25 3.51 24.95
CA LEU A 256 -1.94 3.28 24.37
C LEU A 256 -1.09 4.56 24.46
N ARG A 257 -1.66 5.73 24.13
CA ARG A 257 -0.97 7.02 24.28
C ARG A 257 -0.65 7.37 25.72
N GLN A 258 -1.53 7.05 26.68
CA GLN A 258 -1.24 7.24 28.10
C GLN A 258 -0.11 6.33 28.59
N ARG A 259 -0.03 5.10 28.07
CA ARG A 259 1.04 4.16 28.39
C ARG A 259 2.38 4.59 27.78
N TRP A 260 2.36 5.15 26.57
CA TRP A 260 3.53 5.60 25.84
C TRP A 260 3.36 7.05 25.34
N PRO A 261 3.46 8.05 26.25
CA PRO A 261 3.20 9.45 25.91
C PRO A 261 4.22 10.03 24.93
N GLU A 262 5.47 9.53 24.98
CA GLU A 262 6.55 9.98 24.11
C GLU A 262 6.55 9.34 22.71
N LEU A 263 5.68 8.34 22.46
CA LEU A 263 5.59 7.68 21.16
C LEU A 263 5.06 8.64 20.11
N VAL A 264 5.86 8.94 19.08
CA VAL A 264 5.46 9.81 17.97
C VAL A 264 4.66 9.04 16.93
N VAL A 265 3.46 9.53 16.61
CA VAL A 265 2.58 8.95 15.60
C VAL A 265 2.73 9.74 14.31
N ALA A 266 3.20 9.08 13.25
CA ALA A 266 3.48 9.71 11.98
C ALA A 266 2.57 9.16 10.87
N ALA A 267 2.02 10.06 10.06
CA ALA A 267 1.30 9.71 8.84
C ALA A 267 2.10 10.08 7.59
N HIS A 268 2.14 9.16 6.64
CA HIS A 268 2.79 9.34 5.34
C HIS A 268 2.22 10.52 4.53
N GLY A 269 0.96 10.88 4.72
CA GLY A 269 0.34 12.01 4.04
C GLY A 269 -0.98 12.47 4.63
N PRO A 270 -1.56 13.57 4.11
CA PRO A 270 -2.78 14.17 4.63
C PRO A 270 -3.99 13.24 4.60
N VAL A 271 -4.11 12.39 3.57
CA VAL A 271 -5.20 11.41 3.46
C VAL A 271 -5.15 10.38 4.58
N THR A 272 -3.96 9.87 4.88
CA THR A 272 -3.74 8.92 5.99
C THR A 272 -4.01 9.58 7.33
N ALA A 273 -3.55 10.82 7.54
CA ALA A 273 -3.81 11.58 8.76
C ALA A 273 -5.31 11.85 8.97
N ALA A 274 -6.04 12.23 7.92
CA ALA A 274 -7.48 12.42 7.97
C ALA A 274 -8.21 11.11 8.26
N GLY A 275 -7.76 10.00 7.68
CA GLY A 275 -8.28 8.66 7.98
C GLY A 275 -8.05 8.24 9.43
N ALA A 276 -6.84 8.45 9.94
CA ALA A 276 -6.51 8.21 11.34
C ALA A 276 -7.40 9.02 12.29
N ALA A 277 -7.60 10.31 12.01
CA ALA A 277 -8.44 11.19 12.81
C ALA A 277 -9.91 10.72 12.84
N ARG A 278 -10.46 10.25 11.71
CA ARG A 278 -11.82 9.67 11.68
C ARG A 278 -11.96 8.43 12.56
N LEU A 279 -10.87 7.67 12.72
CA LEU A 279 -10.80 6.48 13.56
C LEU A 279 -10.44 6.79 15.03
N GLY A 280 -10.34 8.08 15.40
CA GLY A 280 -10.00 8.51 16.76
C GLY A 280 -8.51 8.45 17.09
N VAL A 281 -7.63 8.30 16.10
CA VAL A 281 -6.17 8.30 16.27
C VAL A 281 -5.62 9.69 16.03
N VAL A 282 -4.97 10.24 17.05
CA VAL A 282 -4.23 11.51 16.95
C VAL A 282 -2.87 11.25 16.31
N VAL A 283 -2.61 11.93 15.20
CA VAL A 283 -1.32 11.91 14.51
C VAL A 283 -0.53 13.14 14.91
N ASP A 284 0.69 12.94 15.41
CA ASP A 284 1.55 14.03 15.87
C ASP A 284 2.21 14.74 14.67
N VAL A 285 2.57 13.98 13.62
CA VAL A 285 3.27 14.52 12.45
C VAL A 285 2.77 13.98 11.12
N VAL A 286 2.69 14.84 10.12
CA VAL A 286 2.19 14.50 8.78
C VAL A 286 3.18 14.94 7.71
N SER A 287 3.60 14.01 6.84
CA SER A 287 4.43 14.36 5.70
C SER A 287 3.65 15.11 4.62
N ARG A 288 4.27 16.16 4.06
CA ARG A 288 3.78 16.86 2.86
C ARG A 288 4.40 16.32 1.57
N ARG A 289 5.43 15.48 1.67
CA ARG A 289 6.08 14.79 0.55
C ARG A 289 5.67 13.32 0.59
N PHE A 290 4.47 13.02 0.14
CA PHE A 290 3.87 11.68 0.17
C PHE A 290 4.10 10.88 -1.12
N GLY A 291 4.88 11.40 -2.07
CA GLY A 291 5.33 10.65 -3.24
C GLY A 291 6.46 9.66 -2.93
N SER A 292 7.05 9.71 -1.75
CA SER A 292 8.14 8.83 -1.33
C SER A 292 8.18 8.66 0.19
N PHE A 293 8.71 7.53 0.69
CA PHE A 293 8.78 7.26 2.13
C PHE A 293 9.79 8.16 2.86
N GLU A 294 10.70 8.80 2.13
CA GLU A 294 11.67 9.75 2.68
C GLU A 294 10.96 10.93 3.35
N GLY A 295 9.81 11.36 2.81
CA GLY A 295 9.08 12.51 3.32
C GLY A 295 8.65 12.36 4.78
N VAL A 296 8.19 11.18 5.19
CA VAL A 296 7.80 10.93 6.59
C VAL A 296 9.01 10.88 7.52
N MET A 297 10.12 10.31 7.05
CA MET A 297 11.35 10.22 7.85
C MET A 297 11.99 11.59 8.07
N GLU A 298 11.98 12.48 7.08
CA GLU A 298 12.48 13.86 7.26
C GLU A 298 11.63 14.68 8.24
N VAL A 299 10.32 14.42 8.30
CA VAL A 299 9.45 15.10 9.27
C VAL A 299 9.70 14.58 10.68
N LEU A 300 9.93 13.27 10.86
CA LEU A 300 10.36 12.69 12.13
C LEU A 300 11.69 13.28 12.60
N GLU A 301 12.69 13.35 11.71
CA GLU A 301 14.00 13.93 12.01
C GLU A 301 13.89 15.40 12.49
N ARG A 302 13.09 16.22 11.80
CA ARG A 302 12.83 17.61 12.22
C ARG A 302 12.10 17.73 13.55
N THR A 303 11.31 16.72 13.91
CA THR A 303 10.55 16.71 15.17
C THR A 303 11.50 16.49 16.33
N TRP A 304 12.46 15.57 16.19
CA TRP A 304 13.47 15.34 17.23
C TRP A 304 14.58 16.39 17.25
N GLY A 305 14.98 16.94 16.09
CA GLY A 305 15.99 18.00 16.01
C GLY A 305 15.54 19.38 16.53
N LYS A 306 14.24 19.54 16.88
CA LYS A 306 13.72 20.72 17.59
C LYS A 306 13.67 20.55 19.11
N SER A 307 13.93 19.34 19.59
CA SER A 307 13.83 18.96 21.00
C SER A 307 15.19 18.82 21.69
N GLU A 308 16.28 19.13 20.98
CA GLU A 308 17.65 19.32 21.51
C GLU A 308 17.98 20.82 21.55
#